data_AF-A0A7V7C2F9-F1
#
_entry.id   AF-A0A7V7C2F9-F1
#
_cell.length_a   1.000
_cell.length_b   1.000
_cell.length_c   1.000
_cell.angle_alpha   90.00
_cell.angle_beta   90.00
_cell.angle_gamma   90.00
#
_symmetry.space_group_name_H-M   'P 1'
#
loop_
_entity.id
_entity.type
_entity.pdbx_description
1 polymer ?
#
loop_
_entity_poly.entity_id
_entity_poly.type
_entity_poly.pdbx_seq_one_letter_code
_entity_poly.pdbx_strand_id
1 'polypeptide(L)'
;MPDSYRSKLERLVRNELDAADFAHRDHVGVAYEALASGDFAEAVQRVHAGIRALAERAGVPEKANATITWAFMSLIAERMDRTQHANAEDFVARNPDLCRSDAIAPWYTTERLRSRLARRVALLPDRTPAP
;
A
#
# COMPACT_ATOMS: atom_id res chain seq x y z
N MET A 1 -2.40 -21.38 -11.36
CA MET A 1 -1.22 -20.53 -11.15
C MET A 1 -1.51 -19.65 -9.94
N PRO A 2 -0.50 -19.25 -9.13
CA PRO A 2 -0.74 -18.26 -8.09
C PRO A 2 -1.38 -17.01 -8.71
N ASP A 3 -2.34 -16.42 -8.00
CA ASP A 3 -3.10 -15.25 -8.45
C ASP A 3 -2.12 -14.07 -8.61
N SER A 4 -2.02 -13.50 -9.81
CA SER A 4 -1.05 -12.44 -10.10
C SER A 4 -1.39 -11.16 -9.33
N TYR A 5 -0.41 -10.30 -9.08
CA TYR A 5 -0.67 -9.01 -8.42
C TYR A 5 -1.67 -8.15 -9.18
N ARG A 6 -1.70 -8.24 -10.51
CA ARG A 6 -2.69 -7.56 -11.34
C ARG A 6 -4.10 -8.09 -11.12
N SER A 7 -4.26 -9.42 -11.09
CA SER A 7 -5.55 -10.05 -10.79
C SER A 7 -6.05 -9.66 -9.39
N LYS A 8 -5.15 -9.63 -8.40
CA LYS A 8 -5.48 -9.15 -7.05
C LYS A 8 -5.88 -7.67 -7.02
N LEU A 9 -5.22 -6.80 -7.78
CA LEU A 9 -5.60 -5.38 -7.92
C LEU A 9 -7.01 -5.26 -8.50
N GLU A 10 -7.29 -5.99 -9.57
CA GLU A 10 -8.60 -6.02 -10.21
C GLU A 10 -9.71 -6.48 -9.26
N ARG A 11 -9.49 -7.57 -8.51
CA ARG A 11 -10.42 -8.06 -7.50
C ARG A 11 -10.57 -7.09 -6.33
N LEU A 12 -9.49 -6.42 -5.91
CA LEU A 12 -9.53 -5.39 -4.88
C LEU A 12 -10.44 -4.23 -5.30
N VAL A 13 -10.26 -3.71 -6.52
CA VAL A 13 -11.06 -2.60 -7.06
C VAL A 13 -12.53 -2.99 -7.27
N ARG A 14 -12.81 -4.27 -7.58
CA ARG A 14 -14.18 -4.80 -7.70
C ARG A 14 -14.82 -5.23 -6.38
N ASN A 15 -14.10 -5.12 -5.25
CA ASN A 15 -14.55 -5.59 -3.93
C ASN A 15 -14.78 -7.11 -3.84
N GLU A 16 -14.04 -7.89 -4.64
CA GLU A 16 -14.11 -9.35 -4.76
C GLU A 16 -12.93 -10.07 -4.06
N LEU A 17 -12.05 -9.29 -3.44
CA LEU A 17 -10.94 -9.81 -2.65
C LEU A 17 -11.42 -10.16 -1.22
N ASP A 18 -10.88 -11.24 -0.66
CA ASP A 18 -11.04 -11.58 0.76
C ASP A 18 -9.83 -11.04 1.54
N ALA A 19 -10.08 -10.51 2.74
CA ALA A 19 -9.02 -10.00 3.60
C ALA A 19 -8.09 -11.11 4.10
N ALA A 20 -8.57 -12.35 4.21
CA ALA A 20 -7.77 -13.51 4.59
C ALA A 20 -6.70 -13.86 3.52
N ASP A 21 -6.96 -13.52 2.26
CA ASP A 21 -6.10 -13.82 1.11
C ASP A 21 -5.21 -12.63 0.70
N PHE A 22 -5.22 -11.53 1.47
CA PHE A 22 -4.51 -10.30 1.16
C PHE A 22 -3.39 -10.02 2.16
N ALA A 23 -2.27 -10.71 1.96
CA ALA A 23 -1.09 -10.54 2.81
C ALA A 23 -0.42 -9.19 2.56
N HIS A 24 0.42 -8.74 3.50
CA HIS A 24 1.11 -7.46 3.36
C HIS A 24 2.01 -7.38 2.11
N ARG A 25 2.65 -8.50 1.72
CA ARG A 25 3.38 -8.60 0.44
C ARG A 25 2.48 -8.33 -0.76
N ASP A 26 1.22 -8.75 -0.71
CA ASP A 26 0.27 -8.52 -1.79
C ASP A 26 -0.10 -7.04 -1.91
N HIS A 27 -0.15 -6.30 -0.79
CA HIS A 27 -0.36 -4.85 -0.83
C HIS A 27 0.72 -4.16 -1.67
N VAL A 28 1.99 -4.57 -1.50
CA VAL A 28 3.13 -3.99 -2.24
C VAL A 28 3.02 -4.29 -3.73
N GLY A 29 2.75 -5.54 -4.11
CA GLY A 29 2.60 -5.92 -5.52
C GLY A 29 1.39 -5.26 -6.19
N VAL A 30 0.25 -5.19 -5.50
CA VAL A 30 -0.96 -4.51 -5.98
C VAL A 30 -0.74 -3.01 -6.15
N ALA A 31 -0.03 -2.37 -5.21
CA ALA A 31 0.36 -0.97 -5.31
C ALA A 31 1.28 -0.72 -6.51
N TYR A 32 2.27 -1.60 -6.76
CA TYR A 32 3.12 -1.52 -7.94
C TYR A 32 2.30 -1.60 -9.24
N GLU A 33 1.39 -2.57 -9.37
CA GLU A 33 0.55 -2.69 -10.59
C GLU A 33 -0.36 -1.47 -10.78
N ALA A 34 -0.88 -0.89 -9.71
CA ALA A 34 -1.67 0.33 -9.78
C ALA A 34 -0.83 1.52 -10.26
N LEU A 35 0.38 1.68 -9.73
CA LEU A 35 1.30 2.75 -10.11
C LEU A 35 1.86 2.57 -11.53
N ALA A 36 2.10 1.34 -11.96
CA ALA A 36 2.61 1.04 -13.30
C ALA A 36 1.56 1.25 -14.41
N SER A 37 0.27 1.33 -14.05
CA SER A 37 -0.85 1.40 -14.99
C SER A 37 -1.52 2.78 -15.10
N GLY A 38 -1.03 3.80 -14.39
CA GLY A 38 -1.66 5.12 -14.44
C GLY A 38 -0.94 6.22 -13.64
N ASP A 39 -1.63 7.34 -13.47
CA ASP A 39 -1.15 8.46 -12.66
C ASP A 39 -1.12 8.13 -11.17
N PHE A 40 -0.17 8.73 -10.44
CA PHE A 40 -0.01 8.50 -9.00
C PHE A 40 -1.30 8.75 -8.21
N ALA A 41 -1.99 9.86 -8.45
CA ALA A 41 -3.19 10.21 -7.69
C ALA A 41 -4.32 9.20 -7.95
N GLU A 42 -4.46 8.74 -9.19
CA GLU A 42 -5.44 7.73 -9.56
C GLU A 42 -5.12 6.36 -8.93
N ALA A 43 -3.85 5.94 -9.00
CA ALA A 43 -3.39 4.70 -8.38
C ALA A 43 -3.67 4.67 -6.87
N VAL A 44 -3.35 5.76 -6.18
CA VAL A 44 -3.61 5.92 -4.75
C VAL A 44 -5.09 5.84 -4.44
N GLN A 45 -5.95 6.53 -5.21
CA GLN A 45 -7.40 6.48 -5.01
C GLN A 45 -7.96 5.06 -5.17
N ARG A 46 -7.57 4.35 -6.24
CA ARG A 46 -8.03 2.97 -6.50
C ARG A 46 -7.64 2.03 -5.37
N VAL A 47 -6.37 2.03 -4.96
CA VAL A 47 -5.85 1.14 -3.90
C VAL A 47 -6.46 1.49 -2.55
N HIS A 48 -6.51 2.78 -2.18
CA HIS A 48 -7.07 3.21 -0.90
C HIS A 48 -8.57 2.91 -0.79
N ALA A 49 -9.35 3.17 -1.84
CA ALA A 49 -10.78 2.86 -1.86
C ALA A 49 -11.02 1.35 -1.71
N GLY A 50 -10.27 0.52 -2.44
CA GLY A 50 -10.38 -0.93 -2.36
C GLY A 50 -9.98 -1.48 -0.98
N ILE A 51 -8.89 -0.99 -0.37
CA ILE A 51 -8.50 -1.38 1.00
C ILE A 51 -9.58 -0.99 2.01
N ARG A 52 -10.17 0.20 1.87
CA ARG A 52 -11.22 0.67 2.78
C ARG A 52 -12.46 -0.21 2.67
N ALA A 53 -12.94 -0.48 1.46
CA ALA A 53 -14.09 -1.34 1.21
C ALA A 53 -13.84 -2.79 1.68
N LEU A 54 -12.62 -3.29 1.50
CA LEU A 54 -12.21 -4.59 2.02
C LEU A 54 -12.29 -4.65 3.56
N ALA A 55 -11.75 -3.63 4.24
CA ALA A 55 -11.79 -3.55 5.70
C ALA A 55 -13.24 -3.40 6.24
N GLU A 56 -14.08 -2.62 5.56
CA GLU A 56 -15.50 -2.47 5.86
C GLU A 56 -16.24 -3.82 5.74
N ARG A 57 -16.05 -4.54 4.63
CA ARG A 57 -16.66 -5.88 4.41
C ARG A 57 -16.17 -6.92 5.40
N ALA A 58 -14.92 -6.83 5.84
CA ALA A 58 -14.33 -7.70 6.86
C ALA A 58 -14.76 -7.32 8.31
N GLY A 59 -15.60 -6.28 8.49
CA GLY A 59 -16.08 -5.86 9.81
C GLY A 59 -15.03 -5.16 10.69
N VAL A 60 -13.91 -4.72 10.11
CA VAL A 60 -12.77 -4.09 10.80
C VAL A 60 -12.35 -2.79 10.12
N PRO A 61 -13.28 -1.83 9.91
CA PRO A 61 -13.02 -0.59 9.16
C PRO A 61 -11.86 0.24 9.73
N GLU A 62 -11.57 0.10 11.03
CA GLU A 62 -10.47 0.78 11.72
C GLU A 62 -9.07 0.30 11.31
N LYS A 63 -8.96 -0.81 10.57
CA LYS A 63 -7.69 -1.28 9.97
C LYS A 63 -7.31 -0.51 8.71
N ALA A 64 -8.27 0.08 8.00
CA ALA A 64 -7.97 0.98 6.90
C ALA A 64 -7.32 2.26 7.44
N ASN A 65 -6.21 2.67 6.83
CA ASN A 65 -5.44 3.82 7.28
C ASN A 65 -4.90 4.63 6.11
N ALA A 66 -5.50 5.79 5.86
CA ALA A 66 -5.11 6.68 4.78
C ALA A 66 -3.62 7.06 4.82
N THR A 67 -3.08 7.43 6.00
CA THR A 67 -1.66 7.78 6.13
C THR A 67 -0.74 6.63 5.74
N ILE A 68 -1.02 5.41 6.20
CA ILE A 68 -0.21 4.23 5.86
C ILE A 68 -0.28 3.96 4.36
N THR A 69 -1.48 3.91 3.78
CA THR A 69 -1.63 3.66 2.33
C THR A 69 -0.86 4.69 1.51
N TRP A 70 -1.04 5.99 1.78
CA TRP A 70 -0.36 7.05 1.03
C TRP A 70 1.17 7.02 1.21
N ALA A 71 1.66 6.76 2.42
CA ALA A 71 3.10 6.63 2.68
C ALA A 71 3.71 5.47 1.89
N PHE A 72 3.08 4.30 1.89
CA PHE A 72 3.54 3.16 1.11
C PHE A 72 3.45 3.40 -0.41
N MET A 73 2.36 3.99 -0.90
CA MET A 73 2.23 4.32 -2.33
C MET A 73 3.35 5.27 -2.79
N SER A 74 3.65 6.31 -1.99
CA SER A 74 4.73 7.26 -2.28
C SER A 74 6.10 6.58 -2.27
N LEU A 75 6.38 5.78 -1.23
CA LEU A 75 7.64 5.06 -1.10
C LEU A 75 7.86 4.04 -2.23
N ILE A 76 6.81 3.34 -2.64
CA ILE A 76 6.86 2.39 -3.77
C ILE A 76 7.14 3.14 -5.06
N ALA A 77 6.43 4.24 -5.34
CA ALA A 77 6.63 5.05 -6.54
C ALA A 77 8.07 5.58 -6.64
N GLU A 78 8.64 6.08 -5.53
CA GLU A 78 10.04 6.50 -5.49
C GLU A 78 11.01 5.38 -5.83
N ARG A 79 10.75 4.14 -5.38
CA ARG A 79 11.63 3.01 -5.68
C ARG A 79 11.49 2.51 -7.11
N MET A 80 10.29 2.58 -7.67
CA MET A 80 10.04 2.28 -9.08
C MET A 80 10.83 3.22 -10.00
N ASP A 81 11.02 4.48 -9.60
CA ASP A 81 11.80 5.47 -10.35
C ASP A 81 13.32 5.25 -10.25
N ARG A 82 13.81 4.82 -9.09
CA ARG A 82 15.26 4.64 -8.84
C ARG A 82 15.88 3.48 -9.62
N THR A 83 15.13 2.43 -9.91
CA THR A 83 15.64 1.23 -10.60
C THR A 83 14.61 0.63 -11.54
N GLN A 84 15.07 0.10 -12.67
CA GLN A 84 14.20 -0.64 -13.58
C GLN A 84 13.81 -2.01 -13.00
N HIS A 85 12.56 -2.38 -13.23
CA HIS A 85 11.97 -3.66 -12.81
C HIS A 85 11.24 -4.30 -13.98
N ALA A 86 11.37 -5.62 -14.12
CA ALA A 86 10.71 -6.33 -15.22
C ALA A 86 9.19 -6.43 -15.01
N ASN A 87 8.76 -6.59 -13.75
CA ASN A 87 7.37 -6.75 -13.32
C ASN A 87 7.25 -6.58 -11.80
N ALA A 88 6.03 -6.71 -11.27
CA ALA A 88 5.75 -6.60 -9.85
C ALA A 88 6.48 -7.65 -9.00
N GLU A 89 6.64 -8.89 -9.49
CA GLU A 89 7.37 -9.94 -8.78
C GLU A 89 8.86 -9.59 -8.60
N ASP A 90 9.50 -9.07 -9.64
CA ASP A 90 10.89 -8.58 -9.59
C ASP A 90 11.02 -7.37 -8.66
N PHE A 91 10.08 -6.41 -8.70
CA PHE A 91 10.06 -5.28 -7.77
C PHE A 91 9.98 -5.74 -6.31
N VAL A 92 9.04 -6.62 -5.99
CA VAL A 92 8.83 -7.15 -4.64
C VAL A 92 10.04 -7.95 -4.16
N ALA A 93 10.65 -8.74 -5.03
CA ALA A 93 11.85 -9.53 -4.71
C ALA A 93 13.08 -8.65 -4.40
N ARG A 94 13.24 -7.53 -5.11
CA ARG A 94 14.34 -6.57 -4.90
C ARG A 94 14.13 -5.61 -3.73
N ASN A 95 12.91 -5.51 -3.21
CA ASN A 95 12.54 -4.61 -2.12
C ASN A 95 11.91 -5.38 -0.94
N PRO A 96 12.62 -6.37 -0.36
CA PRO A 96 12.04 -7.22 0.69
C PRO A 96 11.69 -6.46 1.97
N ASP A 97 12.33 -5.33 2.21
CA ASP A 97 12.04 -4.46 3.35
C ASP A 97 10.68 -3.75 3.24
N LEU A 98 10.19 -3.48 2.02
CA LEU A 98 8.82 -2.97 1.81
C LEU A 98 7.75 -4.00 2.18
N CYS A 99 8.11 -5.28 2.25
CA CYS A 99 7.21 -6.36 2.69
C CYS A 99 7.18 -6.51 4.22
N ARG A 100 7.72 -5.53 4.95
CA ARG A 100 7.57 -5.44 6.40
C ARG A 100 6.58 -4.34 6.74
N SER A 101 5.69 -4.61 7.70
CA SER A 101 4.68 -3.66 8.15
C SER A 101 5.27 -2.38 8.77
N ASP A 102 6.55 -2.40 9.14
CA ASP A 102 7.30 -1.29 9.74
C ASP A 102 8.15 -0.50 8.74
N ALA A 103 8.04 -0.75 7.42
CA ALA A 103 8.87 -0.09 6.41
C ALA A 103 8.84 1.45 6.48
N ILE A 104 7.72 2.03 6.92
CA ILE A 104 7.54 3.48 7.06
C ILE A 104 7.92 4.05 8.45
N ALA A 105 8.35 3.20 9.39
CA ALA A 105 8.72 3.60 10.74
C ALA A 105 9.85 4.65 10.83
N PRO A 106 10.80 4.76 9.88
CA PRO A 106 11.78 5.84 9.89
C PRO A 106 11.16 7.25 9.80
N TRP A 107 9.99 7.40 9.15
CA TRP A 107 9.34 8.69 8.91
C TRP A 107 8.18 8.99 9.84
N TYR A 108 7.60 7.96 10.47
CA TYR A 108 6.38 8.10 11.25
C TYR A 108 6.51 7.55 12.66
N THR A 109 6.03 8.30 13.65
CA THR A 109 5.81 7.77 14.99
C THR A 109 4.62 6.81 15.02
N THR A 110 4.69 5.83 15.91
CA THR A 110 3.56 4.93 16.18
C THR A 110 2.31 5.68 16.64
N GLU A 111 2.48 6.76 17.42
CA GLU A 111 1.39 7.61 17.90
C GLU A 111 0.64 8.26 16.73
N ARG A 112 1.37 8.85 15.78
CA ARG A 112 0.78 9.45 14.58
C ARG A 112 0.02 8.44 13.75
N LEU A 113 0.63 7.30 13.43
CA LEU A 113 -0.01 6.24 12.62
C LEU A 113 -1.26 5.66 13.31
N ARG A 114 -1.30 5.61 14.64
CA ARG A 114 -2.44 5.10 15.42
C ARG A 114 -3.51 6.15 15.69
N SER A 115 -3.30 7.42 15.34
CA SER A 115 -4.28 8.47 15.56
C SER A 115 -5.57 8.26 14.76
N ARG A 116 -6.69 8.79 15.25
CA ARG A 116 -7.96 8.79 14.51
C ARG A 116 -7.87 9.61 13.22
N LEU A 117 -7.05 10.65 13.22
CA LEU A 117 -6.85 11.51 12.06
C LEU A 117 -6.08 10.79 10.95
N ALA A 118 -5.02 10.05 11.28
CA ALA A 118 -4.22 9.30 10.30
C ALA A 118 -5.04 8.29 9.50
N ARG A 119 -6.09 7.72 10.10
CA ARG A 119 -6.98 6.81 9.39
C ARG A 119 -7.81 7.49 8.29
N ARG A 120 -8.14 8.78 8.48
CA ARG A 120 -9.02 9.54 7.56
C ARG A 120 -8.25 10.46 6.61
N VAL A 121 -7.07 10.93 7.02
CA VAL A 121 -6.26 11.92 6.31
C VAL A 121 -4.87 11.33 6.10
N ALA A 122 -4.31 11.54 4.91
CA ALA A 122 -2.91 11.25 4.62
C ALA A 122 -2.02 12.29 5.29
N LEU A 123 -1.58 12.00 6.51
CA LEU A 123 -0.73 12.91 7.27
C LEU A 123 0.71 12.85 6.77
N LEU A 124 1.38 14.00 6.72
CA LEU A 124 2.82 14.08 6.45
C LEU A 124 3.65 13.35 7.52
N PRO A 125 4.90 12.95 7.26
CA PRO A 125 5.83 12.45 8.28
C PRO A 125 5.94 13.38 9.51
N ASP A 126 6.21 12.81 10.67
CA ASP A 126 6.50 13.55 11.92
C ASP A 126 7.85 13.21 12.55
N ARG A 127 8.63 12.35 11.88
CA ARG A 127 10.04 12.15 12.19
C ARG A 127 10.89 12.82 11.14
N THR A 128 11.96 13.45 11.58
CA THR A 128 13.11 13.72 10.71
C THR A 128 13.79 12.37 10.47
N PRO A 129 13.91 11.89 9.22
CA PRO A 129 14.70 10.71 8.94
C PRO A 129 16.11 10.91 9.52
N ALA A 130 16.68 9.87 10.12
CA ALA A 130 18.09 9.92 10.47
C ALA A 130 18.90 10.24 9.19
N PRO A 131 19.95 11.08 9.30
CA PRO A 131 20.80 11.40 8.16
C PRO A 131 21.42 10.17 7.50
#